data_AF-A0A139WK11-F1
#
_entry.id   AF-A0A139WK11-F1
#
_cell.length_a   1.000
_cell.length_b   1.000
_cell.length_c   1.000
_cell.angle_alpha   90.00
_cell.angle_beta   90.00
_cell.angle_gamma   90.00
#
_symmetry.space_group_name_H-M   'P 1'
#
loop_
_entity.id
_entity.type
_entity.pdbx_description
1 polymer ?
#
loop_
_entity_poly.entity_id
_entity_poly.type
_entity_poly.pdbx_seq_one_letter_code
_entity_poly.pdbx_strand_id
1 'polypeptide(L)' 'MASFNIWRNIVLISALVLLLCQQESAAENSCLCPRIFAPVCASDGHTYSNKCVFNCELKKAPMEKRSNLRILKSGEC' A
#
# COMPACT_ATOMS: atom_id res chain seq x y z
N MET A 1 -44.37 -17.98 -8.40
CA MET A 1 -44.23 -16.66 -7.73
C MET A 1 -43.11 -16.61 -6.70
N ALA A 2 -42.70 -17.72 -6.05
CA ALA A 2 -41.59 -17.74 -5.09
C ALA A 2 -40.20 -17.53 -5.71
N SER A 3 -39.92 -18.10 -6.90
CA SER A 3 -38.61 -18.03 -7.57
C SER A 3 -38.15 -16.61 -7.92
N PHE A 4 -39.07 -15.75 -8.36
CA PHE A 4 -38.79 -14.34 -8.69
C PHE A 4 -38.44 -13.51 -7.44
N ASN A 5 -39.13 -13.78 -6.32
CA ASN A 5 -38.87 -13.12 -5.04
C ASN A 5 -37.54 -13.56 -4.42
N ILE A 6 -37.17 -14.83 -4.59
CA ILE A 6 -35.88 -15.37 -4.14
C ILE A 6 -34.74 -14.71 -4.91
N TRP A 7 -34.84 -14.63 -6.23
CA TRP A 7 -33.80 -14.01 -7.07
C TRP A 7 -33.68 -12.51 -6.81
N ARG A 8 -34.80 -11.80 -6.64
CA ARG A 8 -34.83 -10.40 -6.22
C ARG A 8 -34.13 -10.18 -4.88
N ASN A 9 -34.37 -11.05 -3.91
CA ASN A 9 -33.73 -10.95 -2.59
C ASN A 9 -32.23 -11.25 -2.65
N ILE A 10 -31.79 -12.19 -3.47
CA ILE A 10 -30.36 -12.50 -3.68
C ILE A 10 -29.62 -11.29 -4.29
N VAL A 11 -30.21 -10.64 -5.28
CA VAL A 11 -29.65 -9.43 -5.91
C VAL A 11 -29.57 -8.26 -4.93
N LEU A 12 -30.54 -8.12 -4.03
CA LEU A 12 -30.52 -7.09 -2.98
C LEU A 12 -29.45 -7.38 -1.92
N ILE A 13 -29.29 -8.64 -1.51
CA ILE A 13 -28.28 -9.05 -0.52
C ILE A 13 -26.87 -8.87 -1.07
N SER A 14 -26.61 -9.22 -2.33
CA SER A 14 -25.29 -9.01 -2.94
C SER A 14 -24.93 -7.52 -3.08
N ALA A 15 -25.89 -6.67 -3.45
CA ALA A 15 -25.72 -5.22 -3.46
C ALA A 15 -25.44 -4.65 -2.05
N LEU A 16 -26.10 -5.18 -1.02
CA LEU A 16 -25.86 -4.80 0.37
C LEU A 16 -24.47 -5.23 0.86
N VAL A 17 -24.02 -6.43 0.49
CA VAL A 17 -22.67 -6.93 0.81
C VAL A 17 -21.59 -6.08 0.12
N LEU A 18 -21.81 -5.65 -1.12
CA LEU A 18 -20.90 -4.73 -1.82
C LEU A 18 -20.82 -3.35 -1.14
N LEU A 19 -21.94 -2.84 -0.62
CA LEU A 19 -21.99 -1.60 0.17
C LEU A 19 -21.33 -1.72 1.55
N LEU A 20 -21.31 -2.92 2.15
CA LEU A 20 -20.71 -3.19 3.46
C LEU A 20 -19.21 -3.55 3.39
N CYS A 21 -18.66 -3.85 2.21
CA CYS A 21 -17.27 -4.32 2.07
C CYS A 21 -16.25 -3.20 1.72
N GLN A 22 -16.68 -1.96 1.50
CA GLN A 22 -15.76 -0.89 1.08
C GLN A 22 -15.05 -0.16 2.23
N GLN A 23 -14.54 -0.88 3.23
CA GLN A 23 -13.80 -0.25 4.31
C GLN A 23 -12.39 -0.82 4.47
N GLU A 24 -11.59 -0.64 3.42
CA GLU A 24 -10.13 -0.69 3.53
C GLU A 24 -9.66 0.65 4.07
N SER A 25 -9.57 0.76 5.40
CA SER A 25 -8.92 1.90 6.03
C SER A 25 -7.44 1.87 5.63
N ALA A 26 -7.07 2.71 4.66
CA ALA A 26 -5.68 3.03 4.40
C ALA A 26 -5.13 3.67 5.68
N ALA A 27 -4.40 2.87 6.47
CA ALA A 27 -3.72 3.35 7.66
C ALA A 27 -2.89 4.58 7.28
N GLU A 28 -3.17 5.70 7.95
CA GLU A 28 -2.43 6.94 7.82
C GLU A 28 -0.99 6.70 8.29
N ASN A 29 -0.14 6.24 7.38
CA ASN A 29 1.28 6.02 7.61
C ASN A 29 2.01 7.37 7.52
N SER A 30 1.82 8.23 8.53
CA SER A 30 2.64 9.43 8.71
C SER A 30 4.07 8.99 9.06
N CYS A 31 4.98 9.05 8.08
CA CYS A 31 6.38 8.76 8.33
C CYS A 31 7.08 10.00 8.86
N LEU A 32 7.53 9.94 10.11
CA LEU A 32 8.38 10.96 10.70
C LEU A 32 9.85 10.56 10.47
N CYS A 33 10.52 11.27 9.56
CA CYS A 33 11.94 11.08 9.29
C CYS A 33 12.70 12.39 9.50
N PRO A 34 13.91 12.34 10.09
CA PRO A 34 14.75 13.51 10.21
C PRO A 34 15.19 13.99 8.81
N ARG A 35 15.35 15.31 8.67
CA ARG A 35 15.85 15.94 7.44
C ARG A 35 17.39 15.90 7.35
N ILE A 36 17.96 14.72 7.64
CA ILE A 36 19.40 14.46 7.53
C ILE A 36 19.66 13.91 6.13
N PHE A 37 20.63 14.48 5.44
CA PHE A 37 21.09 13.97 4.15
C PHE A 37 22.19 12.92 4.39
N ALA A 38 21.82 11.66 4.24
CA ALA A 38 22.68 10.49 4.38
C ALA A 38 22.26 9.46 3.32
N PRO A 39 22.56 9.73 2.03
CA PRO A 39 21.93 9.04 0.91
C PRO A 39 22.19 7.54 0.90
N VAL A 40 21.23 6.79 0.37
CA VAL A 40 21.35 5.35 0.13
C VAL A 40 20.84 5.00 -1.26
N CYS A 41 21.54 4.10 -1.94
CA CYS A 41 21.14 3.58 -3.23
C CYS A 41 20.33 2.30 -3.05
N ALA A 42 19.14 2.24 -3.64
CA ALA A 42 18.27 1.08 -3.59
C ALA A 42 18.32 0.24 -4.87
N SER A 43 17.75 -0.97 -4.81
CA SER A 43 17.70 -1.93 -5.91
C SER A 43 16.84 -1.50 -7.10
N ASP A 44 15.98 -0.50 -6.92
CA ASP A 44 15.22 0.16 -7.98
C ASP A 44 16.02 1.29 -8.67
N GLY A 45 17.31 1.43 -8.35
CA GLY A 45 18.17 2.49 -8.88
C GLY A 45 17.86 3.89 -8.34
N HIS A 46 16.96 4.02 -7.36
CA HIS A 46 16.64 5.29 -6.76
C HIS A 46 17.54 5.59 -5.55
N THR A 47 17.99 6.84 -5.48
CA THR A 47 18.68 7.40 -4.31
C THR A 47 17.66 7.92 -3.32
N TYR A 48 17.66 7.39 -2.10
CA TYR A 48 16.83 7.87 -1.01
C TYR A 48 17.66 8.77 -0.09
N SER A 49 17.11 9.91 0.32
CA SER A 49 17.85 10.94 1.07
C SER A 49 18.41 10.43 2.41
N ASN A 50 17.76 9.43 3.01
CA ASN A 50 18.30 8.64 4.10
C ASN A 50 17.55 7.31 4.25
N LYS A 51 18.10 6.41 5.08
CA LYS A 51 17.51 5.10 5.39
C LYS A 51 16.08 5.18 5.97
N CYS A 52 15.74 6.25 6.70
CA CYS A 52 14.38 6.42 7.23
C CYS A 52 13.39 6.66 6.10
N VAL A 53 13.71 7.56 5.16
CA VAL A 53 12.88 7.87 3.98
C VAL A 53 12.69 6.61 3.13
N PHE A 54 13.75 5.84 2.88
CA PHE A 54 13.66 4.54 2.21
C PHE A 54 12.64 3.60 2.88
N ASN A 55 12.75 3.41 4.19
CA ASN A 55 11.84 2.53 4.93
C ASN A 55 10.39 3.04 4.92
N CYS A 56 10.20 4.36 4.90
CA CYS A 56 8.87 4.94 4.78
C CYS A 56 8.23 4.60 3.44
N GLU A 57 8.95 4.83 2.35
CA GLU A 57 8.45 4.55 1.02
C GLU A 57 8.21 3.04 0.83
N LEU A 58 9.09 2.19 1.38
CA LEU A 58 8.92 0.73 1.38
C LEU A 58 7.62 0.29 2.08
N LYS A 59 7.22 0.96 3.17
CA LYS A 59 5.96 0.66 3.87
C LYS A 59 4.73 1.11 3.09
N LYS A 60 4.85 2.17 2.28
CA LYS A 60 3.77 2.73 1.44
C LYS A 60 3.67 2.05 0.08
N ALA A 61 4.72 1.36 -0.34
CA ALA A 61 4.78 0.69 -1.64
C ALA A 61 3.85 -0.53 -1.70
N PRO A 62 3.28 -0.83 -2.88
CA PRO A 62 2.52 -2.07 -3.12
C PRO A 62 3.43 -3.30 -2.93
N MET A 63 2.82 -4.45 -2.62
CA MET A 63 3.54 -5.70 -2.30
C MET A 63 4.55 -6.12 -3.37
N GLU A 64 4.22 -5.92 -4.65
CA GLU A 64 5.11 -6.23 -5.78
C GLU A 64 6.40 -5.39 -5.77
N LYS A 65 6.31 -4.09 -5.45
CA LYS A 65 7.49 -3.24 -5.31
C LYS A 65 8.27 -3.60 -4.05
N ARG A 66 7.56 -3.91 -2.95
CA ARG A 66 8.16 -4.24 -1.66
C ARG A 66 8.99 -5.52 -1.67
N SER A 67 8.66 -6.52 -2.51
CA SER A 67 9.40 -7.77 -2.60
C SER A 67 10.80 -7.61 -3.24
N ASN A 68 10.97 -6.61 -4.10
CA ASN A 68 12.22 -6.38 -4.83
C ASN A 68 13.02 -5.17 -4.34
N LEU A 69 12.45 -4.33 -3.47
CA LEU A 69 13.05 -3.08 -3.02
C LEU A 69 13.92 -3.28 -1.75
N ARG A 70 15.24 -3.14 -1.91
CA ARG A 70 16.25 -3.25 -0.83
C ARG A 70 17.38 -2.24 -1.04
N ILE A 71 18.08 -1.89 0.03
CA ILE A 71 19.29 -1.04 -0.07
C ILE A 71 20.45 -1.86 -0.64
N LEU A 72 21.16 -1.30 -1.63
CA LEU A 72 22.36 -1.89 -2.25
C LEU A 72 23.64 -1.36 -1.62
N LYS A 73 23.79 -0.02 -1.56
CA LYS A 73 24.98 0.65 -1.01
C LYS A 73 24.59 1.93 -0.29
N SER A 74 25.45 2.37 0.63
CA SER A 74 25.43 3.75 1.15
C SER A 74 25.93 4.71 0.07
N GLY A 75 25.47 5.95 0.10
CA GLY A 75 25.70 6.93 -0.95
C GLY A 75 24.61 6.93 -2.01
N GLU A 76 24.76 7.80 -3.00
CA GLU A 76 23.84 7.88 -4.14
C GLU A 76 24.05 6.69 -5.10
N CYS A 77 23.00 6.32 -5.84
CA CYS A 77 23.15 5.49 -7.02
C CYS A 77 24.00 6.26 -8.05
#